data_AF-A0A9X5X8F6-F1
#
_entry.id   AF-A0A9X5X8F6-F1
#
_cell.length_a   1.000
_cell.length_b   1.000
_cell.length_c   1.000
_cell.angle_alpha   90.00
_cell.angle_beta   90.00
_cell.angle_gamma   90.00
#
_symmetry.space_group_name_H-M   'P 1'
#
loop_
_entity.id
_entity.type
_entity.pdbx_description
1 polymer ?
#
loop_
_entity_poly.entity_id
_entity_poly.type
_entity_poly.pdbx_seq_one_letter_code
_entity_poly.pdbx_strand_id
1 'polypeptide(L)' 'DVAETTDENPERVAAVQRLTWAYLRTELHPGDSAWQAARDALTADPDPLGRVESK' A
#
# COMPACT_ATOMS: atom_id res chain seq x y z
N ASP A 1 -7.39 16.30 -25.19
CA ASP A 1 -6.32 15.72 -24.37
C ASP A 1 -6.91 14.88 -23.27
N VAL A 2 -6.68 13.57 -23.35
CA VAL A 2 -7.08 12.61 -22.32
C VAL A 2 -5.91 12.52 -21.36
N ALA A 3 -5.95 13.28 -20.27
CA ALA A 3 -5.07 13.10 -19.13
C ALA A 3 -5.49 11.82 -18.40
N GLU A 4 -5.14 10.67 -18.98
CA GLU A 4 -5.28 9.37 -18.33
C GLU A 4 -4.34 9.33 -17.14
N THR A 5 -4.91 8.96 -15.99
CA THR A 5 -4.30 8.90 -14.66
C THR A 5 -3.10 7.97 -14.62
N THR A 6 -1.96 8.44 -15.10
CA THR A 6 -0.68 7.82 -14.80
C THR A 6 -0.20 8.51 -13.55
N ASP A 7 -0.29 7.87 -12.38
CA ASP A 7 0.61 8.24 -11.29
C ASP A 7 2.01 8.06 -11.88
N GLU A 8 2.69 9.17 -12.18
CA GLU A 8 4.01 9.18 -12.84
C GLU A 8 5.09 8.52 -11.99
N ASN A 9 4.74 8.04 -10.79
CA ASN A 9 5.60 7.33 -9.88
C ASN A 9 5.17 5.85 -9.74
N PRO A 10 5.83 4.92 -10.47
CA PRO A 10 5.60 3.48 -10.37
C PRO A 10 5.68 2.91 -8.95
N GLU A 11 6.47 3.51 -8.07
CA GLU A 11 6.63 3.04 -6.69
C GLU A 11 5.38 3.32 -5.85
N ARG A 12 4.71 4.47 -6.07
CA ARG A 12 3.43 4.78 -5.43
C ARG A 12 2.35 3.79 -5.85
N VAL A 13 2.30 3.45 -7.13
CA VAL A 13 1.37 2.45 -7.66
C VAL A 13 1.63 1.08 -7.04
N ALA A 14 2.90 0.67 -6.92
CA ALA A 14 3.27 -0.59 -6.26
C ALA A 14 2.91 -0.60 -4.76
N ALA A 15 3.09 0.53 -4.07
CA ALA A 15 2.72 0.68 -2.67
C ALA A 15 1.20 0.53 -2.46
N VAL A 16 0.39 1.20 -3.28
CA VAL A 16 -1.08 1.09 -3.22
C VAL A 16 -1.53 -0.33 -3.51
N GLN A 17 -1.03 -0.97 -4.57
CA GLN A 17 -1.39 -2.35 -4.90
C GLN A 17 -1.09 -3.32 -3.73
N ARG A 18 0.07 -3.17 -3.09
CA ARG A 18 0.47 -4.02 -1.94
C ARG A 18 -0.43 -3.80 -0.72
N LEU A 19 -0.77 -2.54 -0.41
CA LEU A 19 -1.67 -2.22 0.68
C LEU A 19 -3.09 -2.74 0.43
N THR A 20 -3.61 -2.59 -0.79
CA THR A 20 -4.92 -3.12 -1.18
C THR A 20 -4.98 -4.63 -1.04
N TRP A 21 -3.96 -5.35 -1.53
CA TRP A 21 -3.90 -6.80 -1.37
C TRP A 21 -3.84 -7.21 0.11
N ALA A 22 -3.01 -6.55 0.90
CA ALA A 22 -2.87 -6.84 2.32
C ALA A 22 -4.16 -6.59 3.10
N TYR A 23 -4.86 -5.50 2.80
CA TYR A 23 -6.19 -5.20 3.36
C TYR A 23 -7.15 -6.38 3.08
N LEU A 24 -7.35 -6.72 1.81
CA LEU A 24 -8.30 -7.77 1.41
C LEU A 24 -7.95 -9.12 2.02
N ARG A 25 -6.65 -9.47 2.06
CA ARG A 25 -6.19 -10.71 2.68
C ARG A 25 -6.56 -10.78 4.16
N THR A 26 -6.38 -9.70 4.91
CA THR A 26 -6.74 -9.67 6.34
C THR A 26 -8.26 -9.66 6.59
N GLU A 27 -9.06 -9.10 5.69
CA GLU A 27 -10.53 -9.20 5.76
C GLU A 27 -11.02 -10.63 5.52
N LEU A 28 -10.40 -11.34 4.57
CA LEU A 28 -10.77 -12.72 4.22
C LEU A 28 -10.16 -13.77 5.15
N HIS A 29 -9.05 -13.46 5.80
CA HIS A 29 -8.30 -14.35 6.68
C HIS A 29 -7.99 -13.66 8.01
N PRO A 30 -8.91 -13.72 8.99
CA PRO A 30 -8.69 -13.13 10.31
C PRO A 30 -7.42 -13.65 10.97
N GLY A 31 -6.58 -12.74 11.47
CA GLY A 31 -5.30 -13.05 12.10
C GLY A 31 -4.10 -13.09 11.16
N ASP A 32 -4.29 -12.94 9.84
CA ASP A 32 -3.17 -12.78 8.91
C ASP A 32 -2.44 -11.44 9.15
N SER A 33 -1.10 -11.48 9.17
CA SER A 33 -0.26 -10.33 9.50
C SER A 33 0.08 -9.44 8.29
N ALA A 34 -0.45 -9.74 7.09
CA ALA A 34 -0.12 -9.04 5.85
C ALA A 34 -0.32 -7.53 5.94
N TRP A 35 -1.40 -7.09 6.61
CA TRP A 35 -1.67 -5.65 6.78
C TRP A 35 -0.58 -4.94 7.57
N GLN A 36 -0.18 -5.49 8.71
CA GLN A 36 0.88 -4.89 9.53
C GLN A 36 2.21 -4.88 8.77
N ALA A 37 2.57 -6.01 8.13
CA ALA A 37 3.80 -6.11 7.34
C ALA A 37 3.84 -5.09 6.18
N ALA A 38 2.72 -4.86 5.50
CA ALA A 38 2.65 -3.88 4.43
C ALA A 38 2.77 -2.43 4.93
N ARG A 39 2.21 -2.11 6.10
CA ARG A 39 2.38 -0.80 6.74
C ARG A 39 3.81 -0.56 7.18
N ASP A 40 4.44 -1.54 7.81
CA ASP A 40 5.83 -1.44 8.25
C ASP A 40 6.76 -1.23 7.05
N ALA A 41 6.54 -1.98 5.96
CA ALA A 41 7.30 -1.83 4.72
C ALA A 41 7.13 -0.46 4.06
N LEU A 42 5.94 0.14 4.12
CA LEU A 42 5.68 1.49 3.58
C LEU A 42 6.53 2.57 4.28
N THR A 43 6.80 2.40 5.56
CA THR A 43 7.51 3.38 6.39
C THR A 43 8.97 3.02 6.68
N ALA A 44 9.47 1.91 6.13
CA ALA A 44 10.82 1.42 6.41
C ALA A 44 11.93 2.20 5.68
N ASP A 45 11.60 2.90 4.60
CA ASP A 45 12.55 3.71 3.83
C ASP A 45 12.85 5.05 4.54
N PRO A 46 14.10 5.56 4.50
CA PRO A 46 14.44 6.90 4.98
C PRO A 46 13.61 8.04 4.36
N ASP A 47 13.12 7.88 3.14
CA ASP A 47 12.16 8.79 2.48
C ASP A 47 10.87 8.02 2.13
N PRO A 48 9.97 7.81 3.10
CA PRO A 48 8.83 6.93 2.92
C PRO A 48 7.82 7.51 1.94
N LEU A 49 7.33 6.67 1.02
CA LEU A 49 6.32 7.04 0.01
C LEU A 49 4.99 7.54 0.60
N GLY A 50 4.73 7.21 1.87
CA GLY A 50 3.56 7.69 2.61
C GLY A 50 3.37 6.99 3.94
N ARG A 51 2.19 7.16 4.52
CA ARG A 51 1.75 6.48 5.75
C ARG A 51 0.27 6.17 5.70
N VAL A 52 -0.13 5.15 6.44
CA VAL A 52 -1.54 4.76 6.58
C VAL A 52 -2.10 5.33 7.88
N GLU A 53 -3.02 6.28 7.77
CA GLU A 53 -3.73 6.90 8.92
C GLU A 53 -4.73 5.93 9.56
N SER A 54 -5.52 5.26 8.74
CA SER A 54 -6.54 4.30 9.15
C SER A 54 -6.65 3.15 8.15
N LYS A 55 -7.12 2.01 8.64
CA LYS A 55 -7.58 0.91 7.79
C LYS A 55 -9.01 1.16 7.34
#